data_AF-A0A6N9H8P6-F1
#
_entry.id   AF-A0A6N9H8P6-F1
#
_cell.length_a   1.000
_cell.length_b   1.000
_cell.length_c   1.000
_cell.angle_alpha   90.00
_cell.angle_beta   90.00
_cell.angle_gamma   90.00
#
_symmetry.space_group_name_H-M   'P 1'
#
loop_
_entity.id
_entity.type
_entity.pdbx_description
1 polymer ?
#
loop_
_entity_poly.entity_id
_entity_poly.type
_entity_poly.pdbx_seq_one_letter_code
_entity_poly.pdbx_strand_id
1 'polypeptide(L)'
;MAAKMRDWTDYFYPETIDPRTRQGVLRNNFGERNPEQLRRKEEVFTVARLDELGQYPIEPAGGRFDFEHMKAIHRHIFQGPITGPQGAGESPRTHRNRDAGPSTGQERGL
;
A
#
# COMPACT_ATOMS: atom_id res chain seq x y z
N MET A 1 15.30 8.84 16.16
CA MET A 1 15.39 9.88 15.10
C MET A 1 14.57 9.40 13.91
N ALA A 2 13.51 10.12 13.54
CA ALA A 2 12.73 9.77 12.34
C ALA A 2 13.56 10.12 11.11
N ALA A 3 13.85 9.12 10.25
CA ALA A 3 14.55 9.36 9.00
C ALA A 3 13.70 10.29 8.13
N LYS A 4 14.24 11.47 7.81
CA LYS A 4 13.61 12.41 6.88
C LYS A 4 13.57 11.71 5.51
N MET A 5 12.37 11.39 5.04
CA MET A 5 12.13 10.80 3.72
C MET A 5 12.82 11.65 2.65
N ARG A 6 13.72 11.04 1.88
CA ARG A 6 14.50 11.76 0.87
C ARG A 6 14.01 11.47 -0.54
N ASP A 7 13.53 10.26 -0.78
CA ASP A 7 13.05 9.85 -2.09
C ASP A 7 11.91 8.80 -1.98
N TRP A 8 11.07 8.71 -3.00
CA TRP A 8 9.97 7.73 -3.06
C TRP A 8 10.48 6.27 -3.03
N THR A 9 11.71 6.03 -3.47
CA THR A 9 12.37 4.71 -3.40
C THR A 9 12.61 4.22 -1.97
N ASP A 10 12.55 5.10 -0.95
CA ASP A 10 12.72 4.74 0.46
C ASP A 10 11.65 3.75 0.97
N TYR A 11 10.50 3.65 0.30
CA TYR A 11 9.44 2.69 0.62
C TYR A 11 9.75 1.27 0.16
N PHE A 12 10.72 1.09 -0.73
CA PHE A 12 11.00 -0.18 -1.39
C PHE A 12 12.33 -0.77 -0.90
N TYR A 13 12.51 -2.07 -1.08
CA TYR A 13 13.83 -2.68 -1.01
C TYR A 13 14.63 -2.27 -2.25
N PRO A 14 15.77 -1.55 -2.11
CA PRO A 14 16.52 -1.02 -3.26
C PRO A 14 16.85 -2.09 -4.31
N GLU A 15 17.18 -3.30 -3.85
CA GLU A 15 17.52 -4.46 -4.68
C GLU A 15 16.33 -5.02 -5.47
N THR A 16 15.11 -4.61 -5.16
CA THR A 16 13.89 -5.05 -5.86
C THR A 16 13.37 -4.02 -6.86
N ILE A 17 13.99 -2.83 -6.92
CA ILE A 17 13.54 -1.76 -7.80
C ILE A 17 14.01 -2.04 -9.22
N ASP A 18 13.07 -2.18 -10.15
CA ASP A 18 13.34 -2.15 -11.58
C ASP A 18 13.38 -0.68 -12.05
N PRO A 19 14.54 -0.15 -12.49
CA PRO A 19 14.67 1.23 -12.92
C PRO A 19 13.90 1.54 -14.21
N ARG A 20 13.57 0.53 -15.02
CA ARG A 20 12.83 0.72 -16.28
C ARG A 20 11.34 0.90 -16.03
N THR A 21 10.78 0.13 -15.11
CA THR A 21 9.35 0.15 -14.80
C THR A 21 9.01 0.98 -13.56
N ARG A 22 10.03 1.36 -12.78
CA ARG A 22 9.91 2.03 -11.47
C ARG A 22 9.03 1.24 -10.48
N GLN A 23 9.01 -0.08 -10.62
CA GLN A 23 8.33 -0.99 -9.72
C GLN A 23 9.32 -1.60 -8.74
N GLY A 24 8.88 -1.89 -7.52
CA GLY A 24 9.68 -2.57 -6.51
C GLY A 24 8.80 -3.19 -5.44
N VAL A 25 9.39 -3.97 -4.55
CA VAL A 25 8.67 -4.59 -3.42
C VAL A 25 8.75 -3.67 -2.20
N LEU A 26 7.58 -3.39 -1.63
CA LEU A 26 7.46 -2.54 -0.44
C LEU A 26 8.18 -3.18 0.75
N ARG A 27 8.84 -2.34 1.55
CA ARG A 27 9.37 -2.76 2.85
C ARG A 27 8.21 -3.18 3.74
N ASN A 28 8.31 -4.40 4.25
CA ASN A 28 7.23 -5.07 4.97
C ASN A 28 7.76 -5.80 6.20
N ASN A 29 6.90 -6.02 7.20
CA ASN A 29 7.32 -6.60 8.48
C ASN A 29 7.61 -8.09 8.34
N PHE A 30 7.23 -8.71 7.21
CA PHE A 30 7.55 -10.09 6.90
C PHE A 30 8.96 -10.26 6.34
N GLY A 31 9.67 -9.18 6.03
CA GLY A 31 10.98 -9.21 5.38
C GLY A 31 10.95 -9.80 3.95
N GLU A 32 9.76 -9.88 3.34
CA GLU A 32 9.55 -10.55 2.06
C GLU A 32 10.00 -9.66 0.89
N ARG A 33 10.72 -10.24 -0.06
CA ARG A 33 11.25 -9.54 -1.24
C ARG A 33 10.68 -10.07 -2.54
N ASN A 34 9.93 -11.17 -2.48
CA ASN A 34 9.19 -11.69 -3.62
C ASN A 34 7.78 -11.07 -3.64
N PRO A 35 7.38 -10.40 -4.74
CA PRO A 35 6.09 -9.70 -4.81
C PRO A 35 4.88 -10.65 -4.67
N GLU A 36 4.96 -11.86 -5.21
CA GLU A 36 3.88 -12.85 -5.14
C GLU A 36 3.71 -13.39 -3.72
N GLN A 37 4.81 -13.67 -3.04
CA GLN A 37 4.79 -14.13 -1.65
C GLN A 37 4.33 -13.03 -0.71
N LEU A 38 4.72 -11.78 -0.97
CA LEU A 38 4.24 -10.64 -0.19
C LEU A 38 2.73 -10.48 -0.35
N ARG A 39 2.21 -10.53 -1.58
CA ARG A 39 0.77 -10.44 -1.86
C ARG A 39 -0.03 -11.48 -1.07
N ARG A 40 0.40 -12.75 -1.08
CA ARG A 40 -0.27 -13.83 -0.34
C ARG A 40 -0.28 -13.59 1.17
N LYS A 41 0.84 -13.13 1.73
CA LYS A 41 0.95 -12.80 3.16
C LYS A 41 0.06 -11.60 3.53
N GLU A 42 0.04 -10.57 2.70
CA GLU A 42 -0.82 -9.40 2.86
C GLU A 42 -2.30 -9.76 2.78
N GLU A 43 -2.69 -10.61 1.83
CA GLU A 43 -4.07 -11.08 1.66
C GLU A 43 -4.56 -11.84 2.89
N VAL A 44 -3.78 -12.82 3.38
CA VAL A 44 -4.15 -13.58 4.58
C VAL A 44 -4.28 -12.67 5.81
N PHE A 45 -3.36 -11.70 5.98
CA PHE A 45 -3.42 -10.77 7.10
C PHE A 45 -4.64 -9.83 7.01
N THR A 46 -4.89 -9.26 5.83
CA THR A 46 -5.96 -8.29 5.63
C THR A 46 -7.34 -8.92 5.73
N VAL A 47 -7.52 -10.18 5.29
CA VAL A 47 -8.78 -10.92 5.46
C VAL A 47 -9.13 -11.06 6.95
N ALA A 48 -8.17 -11.42 7.81
CA ALA A 48 -8.42 -11.50 9.25
C ALA A 48 -8.85 -10.15 9.85
N ARG A 49 -8.21 -9.05 9.42
CA ARG A 49 -8.56 -7.69 9.89
C ARG A 49 -9.91 -7.20 9.37
N LEU A 50 -10.31 -7.60 8.17
CA LEU A 50 -11.63 -7.28 7.65
C LEU A 50 -12.73 -8.03 8.41
N ASP A 51 -12.49 -9.29 8.81
CA ASP A 51 -13.42 -10.03 9.67
C ASP A 51 -13.54 -9.37 11.06
N GLU A 52 -12.41 -9.00 11.67
CA GLU A 52 -12.39 -8.23 12.93
C GLU A 52 -13.18 -6.92 12.81
N LEU A 53 -12.99 -6.15 11.74
CA LEU A 53 -13.69 -4.89 11.51
C LEU A 53 -15.20 -5.09 11.29
N GLY A 54 -15.60 -6.21 10.69
CA GLY A 54 -17.00 -6.58 10.51
C GLY A 54 -17.70 -6.93 11.83
N GLN A 55 -16.98 -7.57 12.74
CA GLN A 55 -17.48 -7.92 14.08
C GLN A 55 -17.43 -6.74 15.06
N TYR A 56 -16.38 -5.92 14.96
CA TYR A 56 -16.09 -4.79 15.85
C TYR A 56 -15.76 -3.54 15.03
N PRO A 57 -16.77 -2.81 14.53
CA PRO A 57 -16.56 -1.59 13.76
C PRO A 57 -15.82 -0.53 14.57
N ILE A 58 -14.93 0.21 13.91
CA ILE A 58 -14.25 1.37 14.52
C ILE A 58 -15.29 2.45 14.83
N GLU A 59 -15.23 2.99 16.04
CA GLU A 59 -16.18 4.01 16.50
C GLU A 59 -16.05 5.35 15.75
N PRO A 60 -17.15 6.11 15.64
CA PRO A 60 -18.50 5.75 16.12
C PRO A 60 -19.16 4.71 15.22
N ALA A 61 -19.95 3.81 15.84
CA ALA A 61 -20.73 2.83 15.09
C ALA A 61 -21.65 3.54 14.09
N GLY A 62 -21.53 3.19 12.81
CA GLY A 62 -22.20 3.89 11.70
C GLY A 62 -21.34 4.93 10.99
N GLY A 63 -20.13 5.19 11.47
CA GLY A 63 -19.07 5.94 10.80
C GLY A 63 -19.29 7.45 10.74
N ARG A 64 -18.24 8.20 11.13
CA ARG A 64 -18.13 9.62 10.74
C ARG A 64 -17.89 9.81 9.25
N PHE A 65 -17.44 8.74 8.57
CA PHE A 65 -17.04 8.68 7.15
C PHE A 65 -16.15 9.84 6.71
N ASP A 66 -15.38 10.38 7.64
CA ASP A 66 -14.42 11.43 7.36
C ASP A 66 -13.02 10.84 7.14
N PHE A 67 -12.09 11.73 6.83
CA PHE A 67 -10.72 11.36 6.52
C PHE A 67 -10.01 10.68 7.71
N GLU A 68 -10.35 11.05 8.95
CA GLU A 68 -9.77 10.42 10.13
C GLU A 68 -10.31 9.00 10.32
N HIS A 69 -11.60 8.80 10.06
CA HIS A 69 -12.19 7.46 10.09
C HIS A 69 -11.60 6.56 8.99
N MET A 70 -11.38 7.08 7.78
CA MET A 70 -10.70 6.35 6.70
C MET A 70 -9.28 5.95 7.10
N LYS A 71 -8.49 6.86 7.70
CA LYS A 71 -7.15 6.52 8.21
C LYS A 71 -7.21 5.45 9.28
N ALA A 72 -8.19 5.51 10.20
CA ALA A 72 -8.34 4.51 11.26
C ALA A 72 -8.59 3.12 10.68
N ILE A 73 -9.51 3.01 9.71
CA ILE A 73 -9.79 1.75 8.98
C ILE A 73 -8.54 1.26 8.25
N HIS A 74 -7.86 2.14 7.51
CA HIS A 74 -6.65 1.77 6.75
C HIS A 74 -5.51 1.33 7.68
N ARG A 75 -5.34 1.99 8.83
CA ARG A 75 -4.39 1.58 9.86
C ARG A 75 -4.72 0.20 10.39
N HIS A 76 -5.99 -0.05 10.72
CA HIS A 76 -6.43 -1.34 11.26
C HIS A 76 -6.19 -2.50 10.29
N ILE A 77 -6.54 -2.31 9.01
CA ILE A 77 -6.37 -3.34 7.97
C ILE A 77 -4.89 -3.63 7.70
N PHE A 78 -4.03 -2.60 7.62
CA PHE A 78 -2.64 -2.74 7.19
C PHE A 78 -1.60 -2.59 8.33
N GLN A 79 -2.02 -2.64 9.60
CA GLN A 79 -1.14 -2.41 10.77
C GLN A 79 0.09 -3.34 10.80
N GLY A 80 -0.06 -4.57 10.32
CA GLY A 80 0.96 -5.61 10.34
C GLY A 80 1.87 -5.68 9.11
N PRO A 81 1.38 -5.53 7.85
CA PRO A 81 2.20 -5.85 6.70
C PRO A 81 3.29 -4.84 6.35
N ILE A 82 3.10 -3.53 6.52
CA ILE A 82 3.98 -2.50 5.91
C ILE A 82 4.94 -1.87 6.93
N THR A 83 6.24 -1.78 6.60
CA THR A 83 7.33 -1.20 7.43
C THR A 83 7.98 0.03 6.78
N GLY A 84 7.26 0.73 5.92
CA GLY A 84 7.72 2.02 5.39
C GLY A 84 7.69 3.12 6.46
N PRO A 85 8.41 4.24 6.26
CA PRO A 85 8.56 5.35 7.23
C PRO A 85 7.23 6.03 7.66
N GLN A 86 6.09 5.62 7.13
CA GLN A 86 4.77 6.18 7.45
C GLN A 86 3.76 5.16 8.01
N GLY A 87 4.06 3.85 8.01
CA GLY A 87 3.10 2.82 8.39
C GLY A 87 1.77 2.90 7.63
N ALA A 88 0.83 2.03 7.96
CA ALA A 88 -0.50 1.93 7.35
C ALA A 88 -1.44 3.14 7.53
N GLY A 89 -0.93 4.33 7.83
CA GLY A 89 -1.74 5.42 8.37
C GLY A 89 -1.71 6.74 7.63
N GLU A 90 -0.87 6.87 6.61
CA GLU A 90 -0.76 8.10 5.83
C GLU A 90 -0.92 7.78 4.35
N SER A 91 -2.01 8.25 3.76
CA SER A 91 -2.13 8.31 2.31
C SER A 91 -0.98 9.15 1.77
N PRO A 92 -0.10 8.62 0.90
CA PRO A 92 0.91 9.43 0.26
C PRO A 92 0.21 10.61 -0.44
N ARG A 93 0.60 11.85 -0.14
CA ARG A 93 0.10 13.06 -0.83
C ARG A 93 0.50 13.13 -2.31
N THR A 94 0.99 12.05 -2.90
CA THR A 94 1.48 11.99 -4.27
C THR A 94 0.49 11.24 -5.15
N HIS A 95 0.01 11.94 -6.18
CA HIS A 95 -0.75 11.40 -7.31
C HIS A 95 -0.20 10.02 -7.71
N ARG A 96 -0.99 8.96 -7.51
CA ARG A 96 -0.71 7.65 -8.08
C ARG A 96 -1.69 7.44 -9.22
N ASN A 97 -1.22 7.63 -10.45
CA ASN A 97 -1.98 7.28 -11.64
C ASN A 97 -2.08 5.75 -11.72
N ARG A 98 -3.31 5.22 -11.78
CA ARG A 98 -3.54 3.77 -11.88
C ARG A 98 -3.38 3.25 -13.32
N ASP A 99 -3.36 4.15 -14.30
CA ASP A 99 -3.35 3.80 -15.71
C ASP A 99 -2.14 4.41 -16.42
N ALA A 100 -1.03 3.67 -16.40
CA ALA A 100 0.07 3.86 -17.35
C ALA A 100 0.62 2.47 -17.73
N GLY A 101 -0.27 1.62 -18.24
CA GLY A 101 0.16 0.56 -19.15
C GLY A 101 0.65 1.20 -20.47
N PRO A 102 1.54 0.54 -21.22
CA PRO A 102 2.04 1.11 -22.47
C PRO A 102 0.85 1.30 -23.42
N SER A 103 0.57 2.56 -23.76
CA SER A 103 -0.27 2.94 -24.87
C SER A 103 0.35 2.36 -26.14
N THR A 104 -0.11 1.17 -26.51
CA THR A 104 0.21 0.56 -27.79
C THR A 104 -0.53 1.37 -28.84
N GLY A 105 0.15 2.37 -29.40
CA GLY A 105 -0.28 3.08 -30.58
C GLY A 105 -0.35 2.08 -31.73
N GLN A 106 -1.55 1.61 -32.03
CA GLN A 106 -1.83 0.91 -33.28
C GLN A 106 -2.40 1.93 -34.26
N GLU A 107 -1.51 2.50 -35.08
CA GLU A 107 -1.90 3.07 -36.37
C GLU A 107 -2.53 1.95 -37.22
N ARG A 108 -3.82 2.10 -37.53
CA ARG A 108 -4.44 1.47 -38.71
C ARG A 108 -5.33 2.52 -39.36
N GLY A 109 -4.88 2.96 -40.52
CA GLY A 109 -5.57 3.94 -41.34
C GLY A 109 -6.85 3.41 -41.97
N LEU A 110 -7.63 4.39 -42.43
CA LEU A 110 -8.46 4.37 -43.64
C LEU A 110 -8.34 5.75 -44.27
#